data_AF-A0A015J7G2-F1
#
_entry.id   AF-A0A015J7G2-F1
#
_cell.length_a   1.000
_cell.length_b   1.000
_cell.length_c   1.000
_cell.angle_alpha   90.00
_cell.angle_beta   90.00
_cell.angle_gamma   90.00
#
_symmetry.space_group_name_H-M   'P 1'
#
loop_
_entity.id
_entity.type
_entity.pdbx_description
1 polymer ?
#
loop_
_entity_poly.entity_id
_entity_poly.type
_entity_poly.pdbx_seq_one_letter_code
_entity_poly.pdbx_strand_id
1 'polypeptide(L)' 'MEKNTELKLQNKWKGPYLIHEEFGNGAYKLKELDGRILKTPQNGEWLKKFYDRGGFTPKIVIKGKEVFDKTRVRFN' A
#
# COMPACT_ATOMS: atom_id res chain seq x y z
N MET A 1 -5.70 -26.99 17.73
CA MET A 1 -6.18 -26.01 16.73
C MET A 1 -5.11 -24.96 16.57
N GLU A 2 -4.26 -25.12 15.56
CA GLU A 2 -3.18 -24.17 15.26
C GLU A 2 -3.80 -22.84 14.82
N LYS A 3 -3.50 -21.76 15.55
CA LYS A 3 -3.95 -20.41 15.20
C LYS A 3 -3.13 -19.94 14.01
N ASN A 4 -3.72 -19.99 12.82
CA ASN A 4 -3.14 -19.44 11.60
C ASN A 4 -3.07 -17.89 11.72
N THR A 5 -1.89 -17.39 12.09
CA THR A 5 -1.63 -15.95 12.28
C THR A 5 -1.27 -15.25 10.98
N GLU A 6 -0.93 -16.00 9.93
CA GLU A 6 -0.43 -15.51 8.65
C GLU A 6 -1.53 -14.77 7.87
N LEU A 7 -2.78 -15.22 8.00
CA LEU A 7 -3.96 -14.55 7.41
C LEU A 7 -4.26 -13.17 8.01
N LYS A 8 -3.85 -12.91 9.26
CA LYS A 8 -4.18 -11.64 9.94
C LYS A 8 -3.41 -10.44 9.39
N LEU A 9 -2.23 -10.69 8.81
CA LEU A 9 -1.34 -9.65 8.27
C LEU A 9 -1.53 -9.42 6.77
N GLN A 10 -2.43 -10.16 6.12
CA GLN A 10 -2.67 -9.97 4.69
C GLN A 10 -3.33 -8.63 4.40
N ASN A 11 -2.83 -7.95 3.38
CA ASN A 11 -3.47 -6.75 2.88
C ASN A 11 -4.82 -7.09 2.25
N LYS A 12 -5.92 -6.60 2.82
CA LYS A 12 -7.28 -6.80 2.31
C LYS A 12 -7.69 -5.78 1.25
N TRP A 13 -6.88 -4.74 1.04
CA TRP A 13 -7.14 -3.69 0.06
C TRP A 13 -6.77 -4.18 -1.33
N LYS A 14 -7.74 -4.11 -2.25
CA LYS A 14 -7.51 -4.43 -3.66
C LYS A 14 -6.84 -3.25 -4.32
N GLY A 15 -5.76 -3.54 -5.04
CA GLY A 15 -5.15 -2.67 -6.04
C GLY A 15 -4.66 -1.30 -5.53
N PRO A 16 -3.73 -0.71 -6.27
CA PRO A 16 -3.72 0.73 -6.45
C PRO A 16 -4.73 1.12 -7.55
N TYR A 17 -5.59 2.08 -7.24
CA TYR A 17 -6.51 2.70 -8.20
C TYR A 17 -6.20 4.18 -8.31
N LEU A 18 -6.45 4.74 -9.50
CA LEU A 18 -6.41 6.17 -9.76
C LEU A 18 -7.83 6.74 -9.65
N ILE A 19 -7.96 7.95 -9.13
CA ILE A 19 -9.23 8.68 -9.18
C ILE A 19 -9.38 9.22 -10.60
N HIS A 20 -10.48 8.84 -11.26
CA HIS A 20 -10.85 9.33 -12.58
C HIS A 20 -11.79 10.53 -12.50
N GLU A 21 -12.74 10.52 -11.57
CA GLU A 21 -13.75 11.56 -11.42
C GLU A 21 -14.25 11.62 -9.96
N GLU A 22 -14.57 12.82 -9.48
CA GLU A 22 -15.17 13.07 -8.16
C GLU A 22 -16.62 13.57 -8.31
N PHE A 23 -17.53 13.04 -7.49
CA PHE A 23 -18.97 13.34 -7.60
C PHE A 23 -19.50 14.27 -6.50
N GLY A 24 -18.63 14.93 -5.73
CA GLY A 24 -19.01 15.92 -4.70
C GLY A 24 -19.58 15.34 -3.38
N ASN A 25 -20.01 14.07 -3.35
CA ASN A 25 -20.57 13.40 -2.16
C ASN A 25 -19.63 12.35 -1.56
N GLY A 26 -18.32 12.54 -1.72
CA GLY A 26 -17.33 11.54 -1.31
C GLY A 26 -17.37 10.26 -2.15
N ALA A 27 -18.09 10.24 -3.26
CA ALA A 27 -18.06 9.14 -4.22
C ALA A 27 -17.03 9.43 -5.33
N TYR A 28 -16.28 8.41 -5.72
CA TYR A 28 -15.21 8.51 -6.70
C TYR A 28 -15.35 7.46 -7.79
N LYS A 29 -15.13 7.87 -9.04
CA LYS A 29 -14.92 6.93 -10.14
C LYS A 29 -13.47 6.51 -10.15
N LEU A 30 -13.24 5.21 -10.11
CA LEU A 30 -11.91 4.64 -10.06
C LEU A 30 -11.45 4.17 -11.45
N LYS A 31 -10.14 4.23 -11.68
CA LYS A 31 -9.47 3.74 -12.88
C LYS A 31 -8.31 2.83 -12.46
N GLU A 32 -8.22 1.68 -13.11
CA GLU A 32 -7.11 0.74 -12.94
C GLU A 32 -5.84 1.32 -13.55
N LEU A 33 -4.67 0.84 -13.11
CA LEU A 33 -3.38 1.30 -13.64
C LEU A 33 -3.22 1.05 -15.14
N ASP A 34 -3.86 -0.01 -15.67
CA ASP A 34 -3.92 -0.34 -17.09
C ASP A 34 -4.80 0.64 -17.91
N GLY A 35 -5.59 1.47 -17.22
CA GLY A 35 -6.41 2.48 -17.85
C GLY A 35 -7.90 2.15 -17.90
N ARG A 36 -8.30 0.95 -17.50
CA ARG A 36 -9.70 0.53 -17.42
C ARG A 36 -10.45 1.31 -16.35
N ILE A 37 -11.59 1.89 -16.70
CA ILE A 37 -12.44 2.64 -15.78
C ILE A 37 -13.48 1.70 -15.16
N LEU A 38 -13.61 1.74 -13.84
CA LEU A 38 -14.64 1.01 -13.12
C LEU A 38 -15.99 1.68 -13.36
N LYS A 39 -16.98 0.88 -13.76
CA LYS A 39 -18.34 1.37 -14.09
C LYS A 39 -19.04 1.94 -12.87
N THR A 40 -18.84 1.32 -11.71
CA THR A 40 -19.53 1.69 -10.47
C THR A 40 -18.66 2.66 -9.66
N PRO A 41 -19.16 3.86 -9.33
CA PRO A 41 -18.48 4.75 -8.40
C PRO A 41 -18.37 4.10 -7.01
N GLN A 42 -17.28 4.36 -6.30
CA GLN A 42 -17.02 3.84 -4.95
C GLN A 42 -17.12 4.94 -3.91
N ASN A 43 -17.67 4.60 -2.74
CA ASN A 43 -17.67 5.50 -1.60
C ASN A 43 -16.23 5.69 -1.10
N GLY A 44 -15.83 6.92 -0.85
CA GLY A 44 -14.54 7.35 -0.34
C GLY A 44 -14.20 6.78 1.03
N GLU A 45 -15.19 6.46 1.86
CA GLU A 45 -14.97 5.75 3.12
C GLU A 45 -14.39 4.33 2.92
N TRP A 46 -14.61 3.75 1.74
CA TRP A 46 -14.05 2.45 1.34
C TRP A 46 -12.80 2.60 0.48
N LEU A 47 -12.15 3.76 0.50
CA LEU A 47 -10.89 4.00 -0.18
C LEU A 47 -9.78 4.30 0.84
N LYS A 48 -8.59 3.77 0.57
CA LYS A 48 -7.39 4.08 1.33
C LYS A 48 -6.39 4.77 0.42
N LYS A 49 -5.85 5.91 0.86
CA LYS A 49 -4.78 6.61 0.13
C LYS A 49 -3.60 5.65 -0.06
N PHE A 50 -3.20 5.46 -1.31
CA PHE A 50 -2.04 4.68 -1.67
C PHE A 50 -0.80 5.57 -1.53
N TYR A 51 0.11 5.19 -0.64
CA TYR A 51 1.40 5.84 -0.49
C TYR A 51 2.44 4.94 -1.14
N ASP A 52 3.02 5.41 -2.25
CA ASP A 52 4.16 4.74 -2.84
C ASP A 52 5.35 4.80 -1.87
N ARG A 53 6.08 3.69 -1.75
CA ARG A 53 7.28 3.61 -0.90
C ARG A 53 8.54 4.11 -1.62
N GLY A 54 8.39 4.87 -2.70
CA GLY A 54 9.46 5.46 -3.46
C GLY A 54 10.45 6.17 -2.55
N GLY A 55 11.68 5.63 -2.48
CA GLY A 55 12.77 6.21 -1.71
C GLY A 55 12.83 5.83 -0.23
N PHE A 56 12.05 4.86 0.27
CA PHE A 56 12.28 4.34 1.62
C PHE A 56 13.57 3.51 1.65
N THR A 57 14.68 4.17 1.96
CA THR A 57 15.92 3.50 2.33
C THR A 57 15.85 3.20 3.83
N PRO A 58 15.67 1.94 4.25
CA PRO A 58 15.64 1.61 5.67
C PRO A 58 16.95 2.05 6.33
N LYS A 59 16.88 3.00 7.26
CA LYS A 59 18.00 3.38 8.12
C LYS A 59 17.94 2.52 9.36
N ILE A 60 18.91 1.62 9.52
CA ILE A 60 19.02 0.81 10.73
C ILE A 60 19.87 1.62 11.71
N VAL A 61 19.30 2.06 12.83
CA VAL A 61 20.05 2.78 13.88
C VAL A 61 20.38 1.81 15.01
N ILE A 62 21.64 1.41 15.12
CA ILE A 62 22.13 0.60 16.24
C ILE A 62 22.98 1.50 17.14
N LYS A 63 22.56 1.69 18.39
CA LYS A 63 23.30 2.49 19.39
C LYS A 63 23.71 3.88 18.90
N GLY A 64 22.80 4.62 18.24
CA GLY A 64 23.04 5.99 17.78
C GLY A 64 23.94 6.12 16.56
N LYS A 65 24.32 5.01 15.89
CA LYS A 65 24.99 5.04 14.59
C LYS A 65 23.99 4.71 13.49
N GLU A 66 23.84 5.63 12.54
CA GLU A 66 23.07 5.41 11.31
C GLU A 66 23.82 4.40 10.42
N VAL A 67 23.22 3.22 10.22
CA VAL A 67 23.70 2.20 9.28
C VAL A 67 22.76 2.16 8.09
N PHE A 68 23.30 2.40 6.90
CA PHE A 68 22.57 2.35 5.64
C PHE A 68 22.67 0.93 5.06
N ASP A 69 21.58 0.16 5.11
CA ASP A 69 21.60 -1.23 4.65
C ASP A 69 21.52 -1.29 3.11
N LYS A 70 22.63 -1.69 2.46
CA LYS A 70 22.67 -2.17 1.08
C LYS A 70 23.03 -3.64 1.09
N THR A 71 22.02 -4.49 1.30
CA THR A 71 21.93 -5.84 0.70
C THR A 71 23.20 -6.72 0.75
N ARG A 72 23.47 -7.32 1.92
CA ARG A 72 23.88 -8.74 2.12
C ARG A 72 24.40 -8.94 3.54
N VAL A 73 23.49 -9.27 4.48
CA VAL A 73 23.90 -10.01 5.68
C VAL A 73 23.75 -11.48 5.36
N ARG A 74 24.83 -12.13 4.92
CA ARG A 74 24.90 -13.59 5.02
C ARG A 74 25.22 -13.92 6.47
N PHE A 75 24.28 -14.53 7.16
CA PHE A 75 24.55 -15.19 8.42
C PHE A 75 25.35 -16.47 8.10
N ASN A 76 26.56 -16.57 8.65
CA ASN A 76 27.36 -17.79 8.67
C ASN A 76 27.06 -18.57 9.95
#